data_AF-A0A4Q3ZAJ9-F1
#
_entry.id   AF-A0A4Q3ZAJ9-F1
#
_cell.length_a   1.000
_cell.length_b   1.000
_cell.length_c   1.000
_cell.angle_alpha   90.00
_cell.angle_beta   90.00
_cell.angle_gamma   90.00
#
_symmetry.space_group_name_H-M   'P 1'
#
loop_
_entity.id
_entity.type
_entity.pdbx_description
1 polymer ?
#
loop_
_entity_poly.entity_id
_entity_poly.type
_entity_poly.pdbx_seq_one_letter_code
_entity_poly.pdbx_strand_id
1 'polypeptide(L)' 'MCLSPEALMLFLSLLPQHIVETGPDRIVVHAELRDAVWLAREEEWCTAAPQVDAALRGGVGQEV' A
#
# COMPACT_ATOMS: atom_id res chain seq x y z
N MET A 1 -1.04 -0.69 8.40
CA MET A 1 -1.69 0.64 8.61
C MET A 1 -3.04 0.59 7.94
N CYS A 2 -4.10 1.08 8.57
CA CYS A 2 -5.45 1.08 8.00
C CYS A 2 -5.96 2.52 7.87
N LEU A 3 -6.80 2.78 6.86
CA LEU A 3 -7.41 4.07 6.58
C LEU A 3 -8.90 3.90 6.35
N SER A 4 -9.68 4.91 6.73
CA SER A 4 -11.07 5.00 6.30
C SER A 4 -11.15 5.16 4.77
N PRO A 5 -12.29 4.83 4.14
CA PRO A 5 -12.49 5.02 2.71
C PRO A 5 -12.23 6.46 2.26
N GLU A 6 -12.66 7.45 3.04
CA GLU A 6 -12.48 8.88 2.74
C GLU A 6 -11.01 9.28 2.80
N ALA A 7 -10.28 8.83 3.82
CA ALA A 7 -8.87 9.12 3.97
C ALA A 7 -8.05 8.50 2.83
N LEU A 8 -8.37 7.27 2.43
CA LEU A 8 -7.73 6.62 1.28
C LEU A 8 -8.05 7.36 -0.02
N MET A 9 -9.31 7.73 -0.24
CA MET A 9 -9.73 8.50 -1.42
C MET A 9 -9.00 9.85 -1.53
N LEU A 10 -8.87 10.58 -0.43
CA LEU A 10 -8.11 11.83 -0.38
C LEU A 10 -6.65 11.58 -0.75
N PHE A 11 -6.02 10.54 -0.20
CA PHE A 11 -4.64 10.18 -0.56
C PHE A 11 -4.50 9.84 -2.05
N LEU A 12 -5.37 8.99 -2.59
CA LEU A 12 -5.33 8.59 -4.01
C LEU A 12 -5.56 9.78 -4.95
N SER A 13 -6.32 10.79 -4.53
CA SER A 13 -6.55 12.01 -5.32
C SER A 13 -5.28 12.84 -5.56
N LEU A 14 -4.25 12.66 -4.73
CA LEU A 14 -2.96 13.35 -4.84
C LEU A 14 -1.98 12.64 -5.79
N LEU A 15 -2.32 11.44 -6.27
CA LEU A 15 -1.45 10.62 -7.08
C LEU A 15 -1.76 10.73 -8.59
N PRO A 16 -0.77 10.56 -9.46
CA PRO A 16 -1.01 10.39 -10.89
C PRO A 16 -1.91 9.15 -11.13
N GLN A 17 -3.04 9.33 -11.80
CA GLN A 17 -4.02 8.24 -11.97
C GLN A 17 -3.46 7.02 -12.72
N HIS A 18 -2.47 7.20 -13.59
CA HIS A 18 -1.88 6.11 -14.38
C HIS A 18 -1.02 5.14 -13.55
N ILE A 19 -0.68 5.48 -12.30
CA ILE A 19 0.03 4.58 -11.38
C ILE A 19 -0.91 3.92 -10.37
N VAL A 20 -2.22 4.17 -10.44
CA VAL A 20 -3.20 3.64 -9.51
C VAL A 20 -4.06 2.59 -10.22
N GLU A 21 -3.98 1.34 -9.75
CA GLU A 21 -4.86 0.25 -10.16
C GLU A 21 -5.92 0.04 -9.07
N THR A 22 -7.19 0.18 -9.43
CA THR A 22 -8.32 0.03 -8.50
C THR A 22 -9.13 -1.23 -8.81
N GLY A 23 -9.37 -2.04 -7.79
CA GLY A 23 -10.31 -3.17 -7.78
C GLY A 23 -11.29 -3.09 -6.61
N PRO A 24 -12.30 -3.97 -6.57
CA PRO A 24 -13.35 -3.94 -5.54
C PRO A 24 -12.84 -4.22 -4.12
N ASP A 25 -11.79 -5.02 -3.98
CA ASP A 25 -11.22 -5.47 -2.72
C ASP A 25 -9.72 -5.15 -2.57
N ARG A 26 -9.12 -4.56 -3.61
CA ARG A 26 -7.68 -4.31 -3.69
C ARG A 26 -7.38 -3.06 -4.49
N ILE A 27 -6.50 -2.22 -3.97
CA ILE A 27 -5.95 -1.06 -4.67
C ILE A 27 -4.42 -1.17 -4.65
N VAL A 28 -3.79 -0.90 -5.80
CA VAL A 28 -2.33 -0.92 -5.96
C VAL A 28 -1.87 0.44 -6.47
N VAL A 29 -0.85 0.98 -5.82
CA VAL A 29 -0.14 2.17 -6.28
C VAL A 29 1.27 1.76 -6.68
N HIS A 30 1.59 1.88 -7.97
CA HIS A 30 2.90 1.55 -8.53
C HIS A 30 3.90 2.71 -8.34
N ALA A 31 4.52 2.79 -7.16
CA ALA A 31 5.57 3.76 -6.90
C ALA A 31 6.95 3.23 -7.35
N GLU A 32 7.90 4.14 -7.60
CA GLU A 32 9.21 3.82 -8.18
C GLU A 32 10.00 2.75 -7.40
N LEU A 33 9.95 2.82 -6.06
CA LEU A 33 10.68 1.89 -5.20
C LEU A 33 9.93 0.57 -5.00
N ARG A 34 8.59 0.62 -4.94
CA ARG A 34 7.74 -0.52 -4.63
C ARG A 34 6.26 -0.18 -4.77
N ASP A 35 5.48 -1.22 -5.00
CA ASP A 35 4.03 -1.14 -4.94
C ASP A 35 3.55 -0.92 -3.49
N ALA A 36 2.60 -0.02 -3.34
CA ALA A 36 1.78 0.08 -2.12
C ALA A 36 0.43 -0.57 -2.38
N VAL A 37 0.08 -1.55 -1.53
CA VAL A 37 -1.15 -2.32 -1.67
C VAL A 37 -2.07 -2.05 -0.49
N TRP A 38 -3.33 -1.71 -0.78
CA TRP A 38 -4.42 -1.66 0.18
C TRP A 38 -5.42 -2.77 -0.12
N LEU A 39 -5.87 -3.44 0.93
CA LEU A 39 -6.90 -4.48 0.88
C LEU A 39 -8.11 -4.01 1.68
N ALA A 40 -9.30 -4.22 1.12
CA ALA A 40 -10.55 -3.95 1.82
C ALA A 40 -10.68 -4.87 3.04
N ARG A 41 -11.04 -4.30 4.18
CA ARG A 41 -11.33 -5.00 5.43
C ARG A 41 -12.46 -4.30 6.16
N GLU A 42 -13.63 -4.94 6.18
CA GLU A 42 -14.83 -4.37 6.80
C GLU A 42 -15.09 -2.95 6.25
N GLU A 43 -14.97 -1.93 7.10
CA GLU A 43 -15.18 -0.51 6.77
C GLU A 43 -13.86 0.25 6.58
N GLU A 44 -12.73 -0.45 6.43
CA GLU A 44 -11.40 0.14 6.30
C GLU A 44 -10.59 -0.47 5.14
N TRP A 45 -9.51 0.22 4.80
CA TRP A 45 -8.53 -0.25 3.83
C TRP A 45 -7.16 -0.37 4.48
N CYS A 46 -6.64 -1.59 4.53
CA CYS A 46 -5.42 -1.90 5.27
C CYS A 46 -4.26 -2.24 4.33
N THR A 47 -3.09 -1.71 4.64
CA THR A 47 -1.82 -2.07 4.03
C THR A 47 -0.93 -2.88 4.97
N ALA A 48 -0.22 -3.85 4.40
CA ALA A 48 0.84 -4.62 5.05
C ALA A 48 2.21 -3.90 5.02
N ALA A 49 2.30 -2.69 4.43
CA ALA A 49 3.56 -1.96 4.24
C ALA A 49 4.46 -1.89 5.48
N PRO A 50 3.97 -1.63 6.72
CA PRO A 50 4.84 -1.58 7.90
C PRO A 50 5.57 -2.91 8.21
N GLN A 51 4.92 -4.05 7.94
CA GLN A 51 5.49 -5.38 8.18
C GLN A 51 6.54 -5.71 7.12
N VAL A 52 6.25 -5.37 5.86
CA VAL A 52 7.18 -5.51 4.73
C VAL A 52 8.41 -4.63 4.94
N ASP A 53 8.21 -3.38 5.39
CA ASP A 53 9.29 -2.43 5.70
C ASP A 53 10.17 -2.89 6.86
N ALA A 54 9.56 -3.49 7.89
CA ALA A 54 10.29 -4.05 9.02
C ALA A 54 11.12 -5.28 8.60
N ALA A 55 10.54 -6.18 7.81
CA ALA A 55 11.23 -7.36 7.28
C ALA A 55 12.44 -6.98 6.40
N LEU A 56 12.29 -6.00 5.52
CA LEU A 56 13.38 -5.53 4.65
C LEU A 56 14.50 -4.84 5.44
N ARG A 57 14.16 -4.04 6.46
CA ARG A 57 15.17 -3.40 7.33
C ARG A 57 15.92 -4.39 8.22
N GLY A 58 15.26 -5.48 8.64
CA GLY A 58 15.89 -6.56 9.40
C GLY A 58 16.70 -7.56 8.56
N GLY A 59 16.61 -7.47 7.23
CA GLY A 59 17.16 -8.45 6.30
C GLY A 59 18.49 -8.10 5.62
N VAL A 60 19.21 -7.07 6.08
CA VAL A 60 20.59 -6.82 5.62
C VAL A 60 21.53 -7.70 6.44
N GLY A 61 21.64 -8.97 6.07
CA GLY A 61 22.49 -9.92 6.78
C GLY A 61 22.44 -11.37 6.30
N GLN A 62 22.07 -11.66 5.05
CA GLN A 62 22.39 -12.96 4.47
C GLN A 62 22.83 -12.78 3.01
N GLU A 63 24.13 -12.51 2.89
CA GLU A 63 24.93 -12.74 1.69
C GLU A 63 24.88 -14.24 1.33
N VAL A 64 24.92 -14.51 0.02
CA VAL A 64 25.08 -15.84 -0.60
C VAL A 64 26.47 -16.41 -0.37
#